data_AF-A0A3D5YGH4-F1
#
_entry.id   AF-A0A3D5YGH4-F1
#
_cell.length_a   1.000
_cell.length_b   1.000
_cell.length_c   1.000
_cell.angle_alpha   90.00
_cell.angle_beta   90.00
_cell.angle_gamma   90.00
#
_symmetry.space_group_name_H-M   'P 1'
#
loop_
_entity.id
_entity.type
_entity.pdbx_description
1 polymer ?
#
loop_
_entity_poly.entity_id
_entity_poly.type
_entity_poly.pdbx_seq_one_letter_code
_entity_poly.pdbx_strand_id
1 'polypeptide(L)'
;MEISTGNDFSTILYRSTGYTTTKTVALKENTYYWRVRAFDKALKYSLYSATWSFNVETNFTQEYDPPSVPTISYPSNKTVFNTTGMNILWTASTDTGI
;
A
#
# COMPACT_ATOMS: atom_id res chain seq x y z
N MET A 1 11.46 -16.83 9.98
CA MET A 1 10.19 -16.22 9.55
C MET A 1 9.22 -17.31 9.16
N GLU A 2 7.94 -17.11 9.44
CA GLU A 2 6.82 -17.94 9.01
C GLU A 2 5.76 -17.08 8.33
N ILE A 3 5.15 -17.60 7.28
CA ILE A 3 3.96 -17.05 6.62
C ILE A 3 2.90 -18.15 6.58
N SER A 4 1.66 -17.79 6.84
CA SER A 4 0.49 -18.67 6.98
C SER A 4 -0.73 -18.00 6.36
N THR A 5 -1.73 -18.79 5.95
CA THR A 5 -3.07 -18.30 5.58
C THR A 5 -4.02 -18.21 6.78
N GLY A 6 -3.62 -18.72 7.96
CA GLY A 6 -4.34 -18.58 9.22
C GLY A 6 -3.49 -17.89 10.31
N ASN A 7 -4.11 -17.02 11.10
CA ASN A 7 -3.48 -16.28 12.22
C ASN A 7 -2.94 -17.19 13.33
N ASP A 8 -3.51 -18.38 13.47
CA ASP A 8 -3.05 -19.38 14.43
C ASP A 8 -1.77 -20.12 13.99
N PHE A 9 -1.34 -19.92 12.74
CA PHE A 9 -0.22 -20.63 12.13
C PHE A 9 -0.41 -22.16 12.14
N SER A 10 -1.66 -22.65 12.11
CA SER A 10 -1.99 -24.09 12.01
C SER A 10 -1.47 -24.71 10.72
N THR A 11 -1.47 -23.94 9.62
CA THR A 11 -0.89 -24.32 8.34
C THR A 11 0.20 -23.35 7.93
N ILE A 12 1.46 -23.79 7.98
CA ILE A 12 2.60 -22.97 7.55
C ILE A 12 2.75 -23.08 6.04
N LEU A 13 2.51 -21.97 5.33
CA LEU A 13 2.71 -21.88 3.88
C LEU A 13 4.19 -21.72 3.53
N TYR A 14 4.91 -20.89 4.29
CA TYR A 14 6.33 -20.62 4.07
C TYR A 14 7.07 -20.50 5.38
N ARG A 15 8.25 -21.11 5.46
CA ARG A 15 9.18 -20.97 6.59
C ARG A 15 10.60 -20.78 6.06
N SER A 16 11.30 -19.81 6.63
CA SER A 16 12.71 -19.55 6.29
C SER A 16 13.53 -19.22 7.53
N THR A 17 14.77 -19.70 7.53
CA THR A 17 15.82 -19.36 8.48
C THR A 17 16.95 -18.68 7.73
N GLY A 18 17.53 -17.64 8.30
CA GLY A 18 18.65 -16.93 7.70
C GLY A 18 19.11 -15.76 8.56
N TYR A 19 20.21 -15.16 8.15
CA TYR A 19 20.82 -14.01 8.82
C TYR A 19 20.36 -12.66 8.22
N THR A 20 19.57 -12.68 7.15
CA THR A 20 19.02 -11.47 6.52
C THR A 20 17.68 -11.11 7.15
N THR A 21 17.40 -9.81 7.22
CA THR A 21 16.12 -9.25 7.73
C THR A 21 15.07 -9.07 6.63
N THR A 22 15.42 -9.40 5.38
CA THR A 22 14.53 -9.29 4.21
C THR A 22 14.40 -10.65 3.51
N LYS A 23 13.22 -10.88 2.91
CA LYS A 23 12.91 -12.04 2.06
C LYS A 23 11.88 -11.66 1.00
N THR A 24 12.12 -12.12 -0.23
CA THR A 24 11.16 -12.05 -1.34
C THR A 24 10.44 -13.39 -1.45
N VAL A 25 9.12 -13.37 -1.47
CA VAL A 25 8.27 -14.57 -1.60
C VAL A 25 7.21 -14.29 -2.65
N ALA A 26 7.07 -15.18 -3.64
CA ALA A 26 5.98 -15.11 -4.61
C ALA A 26 4.72 -15.73 -3.98
N LEU A 27 3.69 -14.92 -3.76
CA LEU A 27 2.42 -15.31 -3.15
C LEU A 27 1.28 -15.06 -4.15
N LYS A 28 0.24 -15.88 -4.08
CA LYS A 28 -0.99 -15.68 -4.84
C LYS A 28 -1.91 -14.71 -4.11
N GLU A 29 -3.00 -14.32 -4.74
CA GLU A 29 -4.01 -13.49 -4.09
C GLU A 29 -4.58 -14.16 -2.85
N ASN A 30 -4.38 -13.53 -1.69
CA ASN A 30 -4.93 -13.96 -0.40
C ASN A 30 -4.58 -12.97 0.72
N THR A 31 -5.23 -13.16 1.86
CA THR A 31 -4.76 -12.63 3.14
C THR A 31 -3.73 -13.58 3.75
N TYR A 32 -2.60 -13.02 4.18
CA TYR A 32 -1.52 -13.76 4.82
C TYR A 32 -1.21 -13.18 6.20
N TYR A 33 -0.75 -14.07 7.07
CA TYR A 33 -0.26 -13.77 8.41
C TYR A 33 1.20 -14.15 8.48
N TRP A 34 2.02 -13.32 9.12
CA TRP A 34 3.44 -13.59 9.26
C TRP A 34 3.97 -13.21 10.65
N ARG A 35 5.02 -13.93 11.04
CA ARG A 35 5.75 -13.70 12.29
C ARG A 35 7.21 -14.10 12.15
N VAL A 36 8.05 -13.56 13.02
CA VAL A 36 9.50 -13.85 13.06
C VAL A 36 9.95 -14.19 14.46
N ARG A 37 11.02 -14.99 14.58
CA ARG A 37 11.74 -15.23 15.83
C ARG A 37 13.22 -15.35 15.53
N ALA A 38 14.06 -14.99 16.49
CA ALA A 38 15.50 -15.15 16.40
C ALA A 38 15.95 -16.52 16.94
N PHE A 39 17.16 -16.93 16.58
CA PHE A 39 17.84 -18.05 17.21
C PHE A 39 19.34 -17.75 17.34
N ASP A 40 19.98 -18.33 18.37
CA ASP A 40 21.42 -18.21 18.58
C ASP A 40 22.22 -19.36 17.93
N LYS A 41 23.55 -19.33 18.05
CA LYS A 41 24.42 -20.40 17.51
C LYS A 41 24.17 -21.77 18.15
N ALA A 42 23.56 -21.81 19.35
CA ALA A 42 23.18 -23.03 20.04
C ALA A 42 21.75 -23.49 19.69
N LEU A 43 21.13 -22.89 18.67
CA LEU A 43 19.76 -23.16 18.20
C LEU A 43 18.69 -22.92 19.29
N LYS A 44 18.95 -22.02 20.23
CA LYS A 44 17.92 -21.54 21.17
C LYS A 44 17.11 -20.43 20.52
N TYR A 45 15.79 -20.56 20.55
CA TYR A 45 14.87 -19.64 19.90
C TYR A 45 14.31 -18.60 20.88
N SER A 46 14.11 -17.37 20.41
CA SER A 46 13.27 -16.39 21.10
C SER A 46 11.79 -16.79 21.01
N LEU A 47 10.93 -16.08 21.75
CA LEU A 47 9.52 -16.01 21.41
C LEU A 47 9.33 -15.44 19.99
N TYR A 48 8.19 -15.76 19.38
CA TYR A 48 7.79 -15.09 18.15
C TYR A 48 7.44 -13.62 18.41
N SER A 49 7.58 -12.80 17.38
CA SER A 49 7.00 -11.46 17.30
C SER A 49 5.48 -11.53 17.44
N ALA A 50 4.84 -10.36 17.60
CA ALA A 50 3.42 -10.23 17.29
C ALA A 50 3.12 -10.76 15.88
N THR A 51 1.90 -11.27 15.68
CA THR A 51 1.42 -11.64 14.35
C THR A 51 1.02 -10.39 13.59
N TRP A 52 1.53 -10.26 12.38
CA TRP A 52 1.14 -9.21 11.43
C TRP A 52 0.41 -9.84 10.24
N SER A 53 -0.42 -9.06 9.56
CA SER A 53 -1.15 -9.51 8.36
C SER A 53 -0.98 -8.54 7.21
N PHE A 54 -1.08 -9.06 5.99
CA PHE A 54 -1.16 -8.27 4.76
C PHE A 54 -2.04 -9.01 3.74
N ASN A 55 -2.55 -8.28 2.76
CA ASN A 55 -3.27 -8.85 1.63
C ASN A 55 -2.42 -8.73 0.36
N VAL A 56 -2.45 -9.76 -0.47
CA VAL A 56 -1.90 -9.74 -1.82
C VAL A 56 -3.08 -9.64 -2.78
N GLU A 57 -3.14 -8.56 -3.53
CA GLU A 57 -4.09 -8.35 -4.61
C GLU A 57 -3.28 -8.14 -5.90
N THR A 58 -3.44 -9.02 -6.88
CA THR A 58 -2.73 -8.95 -8.16
C THR A 58 -3.59 -8.33 -9.25
N ASN A 59 -4.91 -8.38 -9.09
CA ASN A 59 -5.91 -7.66 -9.85
C ASN A 59 -6.37 -6.44 -9.05
N PHE A 60 -5.42 -5.63 -8.57
CA PHE A 60 -5.74 -4.34 -7.96
C PHE A 60 -6.28 -3.41 -9.04
N THR A 61 -7.55 -3.59 -9.39
CA THR A 61 -8.39 -2.50 -9.87
C THR A 61 -8.75 -1.72 -8.62
N GLN A 62 -7.79 -0.99 -8.04
CA GLN A 62 -8.21 0.31 -7.55
C GLN A 62 -8.94 0.89 -8.75
N GLU A 63 -10.20 1.28 -8.60
CA GLU A 63 -10.66 2.36 -9.46
C GLU A 63 -9.62 3.44 -9.22
N TYR A 64 -8.67 3.55 -10.15
CA TYR A 64 -7.78 4.68 -10.20
C TYR A 64 -8.75 5.80 -10.55
N ASP A 65 -9.33 6.35 -9.49
CA ASP A 65 -10.22 7.49 -9.50
C ASP A 65 -9.32 8.65 -9.07
N PRO A 66 -8.49 9.19 -10.00
CA PRO A 66 -7.71 10.36 -9.67
C PRO A 66 -8.67 11.50 -9.32
N PRO A 67 -8.22 12.49 -8.52
CA PRO A 67 -9.01 13.68 -8.30
C PRO A 67 -9.53 14.25 -9.62
N SER A 68 -10.79 14.69 -9.62
CA SER A 68 -11.40 15.32 -10.80
C SER A 68 -10.53 16.48 -11.29
N VAL A 69 -10.52 16.77 -12.58
CA VAL A 69 -9.76 17.92 -13.10
C VAL A 69 -10.37 19.24 -12.54
N PRO A 70 -9.59 20.18 -11.97
CA PRO A 70 -10.11 21.47 -11.56
C PRO A 70 -10.73 22.20 -12.75
N THR A 71 -11.90 22.81 -12.56
CA THR A 71 -12.57 23.53 -13.66
C THR A 71 -12.19 25.01 -13.62
N ILE A 72 -11.56 25.51 -14.69
CA ILE A 72 -11.28 26.94 -14.83
C ILE A 72 -12.61 27.65 -15.14
N SER A 73 -12.96 28.60 -14.29
CA SER A 73 -14.19 29.41 -14.43
C SER A 73 -13.93 30.79 -15.03
N TYR A 74 -12.73 31.35 -14.80
CA TYR A 74 -12.35 32.65 -15.32
C TYR A 74 -10.81 32.86 -15.34
N PRO A 75 -10.24 33.57 -16.33
CA PRO A 75 -10.91 34.08 -17.53
C PRO A 75 -11.27 32.96 -18.50
N SER A 76 -12.24 33.20 -19.37
CA SER A 76 -12.53 32.28 -20.47
C SER A 76 -11.33 32.17 -21.42
N ASN A 77 -11.22 31.03 -22.08
CA ASN A 77 -10.13 30.77 -23.01
C ASN A 77 -10.09 31.86 -24.10
N LYS A 78 -8.90 32.45 -24.32
CA LYS A 78 -8.62 33.52 -25.29
C LYS A 78 -9.24 34.90 -25.00
N THR A 79 -9.73 35.16 -23.79
CA THR A 79 -10.14 36.52 -23.43
C THR A 79 -8.94 37.48 -23.40
N VAL A 80 -9.07 38.63 -24.05
CA VAL A 80 -8.06 39.70 -24.07
C VAL A 80 -8.46 40.78 -23.07
N PHE A 81 -7.51 41.22 -22.25
CA PHE A 81 -7.73 42.23 -21.23
C PHE A 81 -6.83 43.44 -21.46
N ASN A 82 -7.33 44.63 -21.12
CA ASN A 82 -6.60 45.90 -21.18
C ASN A 82 -6.18 46.39 -19.78
N THR A 83 -6.14 45.49 -18.80
CA THR A 83 -5.73 45.75 -17.41
C THR A 83 -4.62 44.79 -17.01
N THR A 84 -3.80 45.19 -16.03
CA THR A 84 -2.67 44.37 -15.52
C THR A 84 -3.01 43.55 -14.28
N GLY A 85 -4.07 43.92 -13.56
CA GLY A 85 -4.61 43.16 -12.42
C GLY A 85 -5.77 42.29 -12.87
N MET A 86 -5.68 40.98 -12.66
CA MET A 86 -6.74 40.03 -12.98
C MET A 86 -6.79 38.90 -11.97
N ASN A 87 -8.01 38.56 -11.56
CA ASN A 87 -8.28 37.38 -10.76
C ASN A 87 -8.45 36.17 -11.68
N ILE A 88 -7.83 35.04 -11.31
CA ILE A 88 -8.04 33.75 -11.96
C ILE A 88 -8.86 32.90 -10.99
N LEU A 89 -9.93 32.30 -11.49
CA LEU A 89 -10.89 31.55 -10.68
C LEU A 89 -11.02 30.12 -11.22
N TRP A 90 -10.84 29.14 -10.35
CA TRP A 90 -11.11 27.73 -10.62
C TRP A 90 -11.92 27.13 -9.48
N THR A 91 -12.70 26.09 -9.78
CA THR A 91 -13.36 25.29 -8.75
C THR A 91 -12.45 24.15 -8.32
N ALA A 92 -12.50 23.81 -7.04
CA ALA A 92 -11.71 22.72 -6.49
C ALA A 92 -12.10 21.37 -7.10
N SER A 93 -11.12 20.45 -7.12
CA SER A 93 -11.32 19.06 -7.45
C SER A 93 -11.93 18.28 -6.30
N THR A 94 -12.64 17.20 -6.61
CA THR A 94 -13.04 16.17 -5.65
C THR A 94 -12.25 14.90 -5.90
N ASP A 95 -11.85 14.21 -4.84
CA ASP A 95 -11.25 12.88 -4.89
C ASP A 95 -12.17 11.92 -4.14
N THR A 96 -12.60 10.84 -4.80
CA THR A 96 -13.39 9.78 -4.16
C THR A 96 -12.60 8.47 -4.01
N GLY A 97 -11.31 8.47 -4.39
CA GLY A 97 -10.37 7.40 -4.10
C GLY A 97 -10.05 7.30 -2.61
N ILE A 98 -9.73 6.07 -2.17
CA ILE A 98 -9.25 5.74 -0.81
C ILE A 98 -7.74 5.94 -0.73
#